data_AF-A0A7S3ZFC2-F1
#
_entry.id   AF-A0A7S3ZFC2-F1
#
_cell.length_a   1.000
_cell.length_b   1.000
_cell.length_c   1.000
_cell.angle_alpha   90.00
_cell.angle_beta   90.00
_cell.angle_gamma   90.00
#
_symmetry.space_group_name_H-M   'P 1'
#
loop_
_entity.id
_entity.type
_entity.pdbx_description
1 polymer ?
#
loop_
_entity_poly.entity_id
_entity_poly.type
_entity_poly.pdbx_seq_one_letter_code
_entity_poly.pdbx_strand_id
1 'polypeptide(L)'
;GNVQRLHRVIEKVLSGRCISWMIMGGSVAAGHNAQGTPYPELFTEWLNVKYPCRGGANNKHSLVRSTFGGITISVVFSNFERYMVNATSLDMIFVAYNANALFTQHPNPYFLDSRNRVGSFHETL
;
A
#
# COMPACT_ATOMS: atom_id res chain seq x y z
N GLY A 1 0.78 -0.83 21.01
CA GLY A 1 -0.37 -1.03 20.10
C GLY A 1 -1.11 -2.31 20.44
N ASN A 2 -2.35 -2.46 20.01
CA ASN A 2 -3.14 -3.70 20.14
C ASN A 2 -2.66 -4.72 19.08
N VAL A 3 -2.23 -5.91 19.51
CA VAL A 3 -1.60 -6.93 18.64
C VAL A 3 -2.52 -8.12 18.33
N GLN A 4 -3.71 -8.16 18.91
CA GLN A 4 -4.64 -9.29 18.84
C GLN A 4 -5.01 -9.62 17.38
N ARG A 5 -5.20 -8.59 16.55
CA ARG A 5 -5.49 -8.78 15.12
C ARG A 5 -4.28 -9.27 14.33
N LEU A 6 -3.08 -8.77 14.65
CA LEU A 6 -1.85 -9.22 14.01
C LEU A 6 -1.57 -10.69 14.31
N HIS A 7 -1.76 -11.15 15.55
CA HIS A 7 -1.63 -12.56 15.89
C HIS A 7 -2.56 -13.44 15.06
N ARG A 8 -3.82 -13.05 14.86
CA ARG A 8 -4.76 -13.79 14.01
C ARG A 8 -4.31 -13.88 12.56
N VAL A 9 -3.72 -12.81 12.02
CA VAL A 9 -3.14 -12.84 10.66
C VAL A 9 -1.96 -13.81 10.61
N ILE A 10 -1.07 -13.77 11.61
CA ILE A 10 0.07 -14.68 11.71
C ILE A 10 -0.41 -16.14 11.80
N GLU A 11 -1.37 -16.45 12.67
CA GLU A 11 -1.98 -17.79 12.80
C GLU A 11 -2.61 -18.25 11.47
N LYS A 12 -3.29 -17.34 10.76
CA LYS A 12 -3.87 -17.61 9.44
C LYS A 12 -2.78 -17.98 8.41
N VAL A 13 -1.68 -17.24 8.37
CA VAL A 13 -0.54 -17.52 7.49
C VAL A 13 0.14 -18.85 7.88
N LEU A 14 0.42 -19.07 9.17
CA LEU A 14 1.08 -20.28 9.67
C LEU A 14 0.23 -21.56 9.48
N SER A 15 -1.10 -21.43 9.47
CA SER A 15 -2.00 -22.53 9.12
C SER A 15 -2.12 -22.79 7.61
N GLY A 16 -1.40 -22.04 6.79
CA GLY A 16 -1.40 -22.17 5.33
C GLY A 16 -2.65 -21.60 4.66
N ARG A 17 -3.39 -20.70 5.33
CA ARG A 17 -4.53 -20.01 4.72
C ARG A 17 -4.03 -18.74 4.04
N CYS A 18 -4.54 -18.48 2.83
CA CYS A 18 -4.21 -17.24 2.13
C CYS A 18 -4.71 -16.01 2.88
N ILE A 19 -3.93 -14.94 2.76
CA ILE A 19 -4.32 -13.62 3.24
C ILE A 19 -4.42 -12.64 2.08
N SER A 20 -5.39 -11.76 2.16
CA SER A 20 -5.46 -10.55 1.35
C SER A 20 -4.97 -9.40 2.21
N TRP A 21 -4.08 -8.59 1.66
CA TRP A 21 -3.51 -7.47 2.38
C TRP A 21 -3.44 -6.25 1.48
N MET A 22 -3.40 -5.08 2.10
CA MET A 22 -3.40 -3.79 1.43
C MET A 22 -2.28 -2.93 1.98
N ILE A 23 -1.80 -2.01 1.14
CA ILE A 23 -0.96 -0.92 1.60
C ILE A 23 -1.57 0.43 1.21
N MET A 24 -1.78 1.27 2.22
CA MET A 24 -2.11 2.67 2.05
C MET A 24 -0.82 3.45 2.20
N GLY A 25 -0.30 3.98 1.11
CA GLY A 25 0.92 4.78 1.13
C GLY A 25 0.99 5.73 -0.06
N GLY A 26 1.97 6.64 -0.02
CA GLY A 26 2.22 7.62 -1.08
C GLY A 26 2.96 7.03 -2.29
N SER A 27 3.66 7.90 -3.02
CA SER A 27 4.35 7.57 -4.28
C SER A 27 5.31 6.39 -4.19
N VAL A 28 6.03 6.24 -3.06
CA VAL A 28 6.95 5.12 -2.83
C VAL A 28 6.21 3.80 -2.75
N ALA A 29 5.09 3.74 -2.02
CA ALA A 29 4.24 2.54 -1.96
C ALA A 29 3.59 2.24 -3.32
N ALA A 30 3.26 3.29 -4.09
CA ALA A 30 2.78 3.16 -5.46
C ALA A 30 3.89 2.77 -6.48
N GLY A 31 5.13 2.60 -6.04
CA GLY A 31 6.24 2.19 -6.90
C GLY A 31 6.78 3.28 -7.83
N HIS A 32 6.54 4.56 -7.55
CA HIS A 32 7.12 5.64 -8.35
C HIS A 32 8.65 5.56 -8.30
N ASN A 33 9.27 5.64 -9.47
CA ASN A 33 10.72 5.51 -9.67
C ASN A 33 11.31 4.16 -9.23
N ALA A 34 10.49 3.12 -9.02
CA ALA A 34 11.02 1.78 -8.92
C ALA A 34 11.59 1.38 -10.30
N GLN A 35 12.90 1.16 -10.39
CA GLN A 35 13.55 0.64 -11.61
C GLN A 35 13.27 -0.87 -11.82
N GLY A 36 12.18 -1.38 -11.25
CA GLY A 36 11.83 -2.80 -11.19
C GLY A 36 10.59 -3.04 -10.36
N THR A 37 10.51 -4.24 -9.77
CA THR A 37 9.37 -4.65 -8.94
C THR A 37 9.26 -3.77 -7.69
N PRO A 38 8.12 -3.10 -7.44
CA PRO A 38 7.97 -2.29 -6.26
C PRO A 38 7.91 -3.16 -4.99
N TYR A 39 8.24 -2.57 -3.84
CA TYR A 39 8.38 -3.34 -2.61
C TYR A 39 7.10 -4.06 -2.14
N PRO A 40 5.85 -3.56 -2.38
CA PRO A 40 4.66 -4.32 -2.02
C PRO A 40 4.55 -5.63 -2.81
N GLU A 41 4.97 -5.64 -4.07
CA GLU A 41 4.99 -6.83 -4.91
C GLU A 41 6.10 -7.78 -4.47
N LEU A 42 7.30 -7.25 -4.15
CA LEU A 42 8.39 -8.05 -3.57
C LEU A 42 7.97 -8.70 -2.23
N PHE A 43 7.23 -7.98 -1.39
CA PHE A 43 6.71 -8.55 -0.14
C PHE A 43 5.67 -9.63 -0.41
N THR A 44 4.77 -9.45 -1.39
CA THR A 44 3.81 -10.48 -1.80
C THR A 44 4.51 -11.73 -2.33
N GLU A 45 5.56 -11.54 -3.14
CA GLU A 45 6.38 -12.63 -3.66
C GLU A 45 7.06 -13.41 -2.54
N TRP A 46 7.78 -12.69 -1.66
CA TRP A 46 8.41 -13.28 -0.48
C TRP A 46 7.42 -14.03 0.40
N LEU A 47 6.23 -13.47 0.63
CA LEU A 47 5.19 -14.09 1.46
C LEU A 47 4.71 -15.42 0.85
N ASN A 48 4.49 -15.45 -0.47
CA ASN A 48 4.07 -16.65 -1.19
C ASN A 48 5.16 -17.74 -1.26
N VAL A 49 6.43 -17.35 -1.32
CA VAL A 49 7.55 -18.30 -1.27
C VAL A 49 7.74 -18.86 0.15
N LYS A 50 7.70 -17.98 1.16
CA LYS A 50 8.01 -18.35 2.54
C LYS A 50 6.86 -19.10 3.22
N TYR A 51 5.62 -18.73 2.92
CA TYR A 51 4.41 -19.27 3.52
C TYR A 51 3.39 -19.63 2.43
N PRO A 52 3.63 -20.69 1.64
CA PRO A 52 2.71 -21.04 0.57
C PRO A 52 1.32 -21.40 1.11
N CYS A 53 0.27 -20.93 0.44
CA CYS A 53 -1.08 -21.33 0.79
C CYS A 53 -1.33 -22.81 0.50
N ARG A 54 -2.21 -23.43 1.29
CA ARG A 54 -2.76 -24.77 1.02
C ARG A 54 -3.80 -24.70 -0.10
N GLY A 55 -3.90 -25.77 -0.89
CA GLY A 55 -4.91 -25.93 -1.96
C GLY A 55 -4.42 -25.70 -3.39
N GLY A 56 -3.09 -25.66 -3.61
CA GLY A 56 -2.48 -25.71 -4.94
C GLY A 56 -1.99 -24.35 -5.46
N ALA A 57 -1.39 -24.36 -6.66
CA ALA A 57 -0.65 -23.22 -7.24
C ALA A 57 -1.49 -21.94 -7.45
N ASN A 58 -2.81 -22.07 -7.52
CA ASN A 58 -3.72 -20.94 -7.72
C ASN A 58 -4.06 -20.20 -6.41
N ASN A 59 -3.78 -20.80 -5.25
CA ASN A 59 -3.99 -20.18 -3.95
C ASN A 59 -2.72 -19.42 -3.55
N LYS A 60 -2.81 -18.10 -3.58
CA LYS A 60 -1.70 -17.22 -3.21
C LYS A 60 -2.19 -16.07 -2.34
N HIS A 61 -1.31 -15.60 -1.47
CA HIS A 61 -1.46 -14.32 -0.82
C HIS A 61 -1.57 -13.22 -1.88
N SER A 62 -2.48 -12.27 -1.66
CA SER A 62 -2.80 -11.25 -2.64
C SER A 62 -2.66 -9.86 -2.05
N LEU A 63 -2.00 -8.99 -2.82
CA LEU A 63 -2.00 -7.56 -2.60
C LEU A 63 -3.25 -6.95 -3.24
N VAL A 64 -4.13 -6.38 -2.43
CA VAL A 64 -5.22 -5.51 -2.86
C VAL A 64 -4.63 -4.10 -2.99
N ARG A 65 -4.31 -3.69 -4.22
CA ARG A 65 -3.71 -2.37 -4.46
C ARG A 65 -4.72 -1.25 -4.23
N SER A 66 -4.39 -0.35 -3.31
CA SER A 66 -5.06 0.96 -3.10
C SER A 66 -4.03 2.07 -2.89
N THR A 67 -2.89 1.99 -3.57
CA THR A 67 -1.88 3.04 -3.52
C THR A 67 -2.21 4.11 -4.54
N PHE A 68 -2.34 5.35 -4.09
CA PHE A 68 -2.47 6.50 -4.98
C PHE A 68 -1.19 7.31 -4.86
N GLY A 69 -0.51 7.52 -6.00
CA GLY A 69 0.66 8.40 -6.04
C GLY A 69 0.25 9.83 -5.69
N GLY A 70 1.08 10.54 -4.93
CA GLY A 70 0.91 11.98 -4.66
C GLY A 70 -0.08 12.38 -3.57
N ILE A 71 -0.82 11.44 -2.97
CA ILE A 71 -1.79 11.77 -1.91
C ILE A 71 -1.19 11.70 -0.49
N THR A 72 -1.76 12.48 0.42
CA THR A 72 -1.47 12.43 1.85
C THR A 72 -2.47 11.55 2.60
N ILE A 73 -2.14 11.19 3.84
CA ILE A 73 -3.02 10.39 4.70
C ILE A 73 -4.38 11.08 4.95
N SER A 74 -4.43 12.41 5.02
CA SER A 74 -5.70 13.14 5.24
C SER A 74 -6.67 12.97 4.07
N VAL A 75 -6.17 12.99 2.83
CA VAL A 75 -6.98 12.74 1.63
C VAL A 75 -7.56 11.32 1.65
N VAL A 76 -6.77 10.34 2.10
CA VAL A 76 -7.25 8.95 2.26
C VAL A 76 -8.39 8.89 3.26
N PHE A 77 -8.24 9.48 4.44
CA PHE A 77 -9.27 9.44 5.48
C PHE A 77 -10.56 10.14 5.04
N SER A 78 -10.45 11.30 4.37
CA SER A 78 -11.62 12.01 3.85
C SER A 78 -12.38 11.25 2.76
N ASN A 79 -11.75 10.26 2.14
CA ASN A 79 -12.34 9.45 1.07
C ASN A 79 -12.25 7.94 1.39
N PHE A 80 -12.21 7.58 2.68
CA PHE A 80 -11.88 6.22 3.10
C PHE A 80 -12.83 5.19 2.50
N GLU A 81 -14.14 5.46 2.53
CA GLU A 81 -15.15 4.59 1.93
C GLU A 81 -14.87 4.34 0.45
N ARG A 82 -14.60 5.41 -0.32
CA ARG A 82 -14.27 5.33 -1.76
C ARG A 82 -13.05 4.44 -2.03
N TYR A 83 -12.05 4.48 -1.14
CA TYR A 83 -10.83 3.69 -1.29
C TYR A 83 -10.97 2.26 -0.77
N MET A 84 -11.98 1.98 0.05
CA MET A 84 -12.23 0.68 0.65
C MET A 84 -13.38 -0.09 -0.02
N VAL A 85 -14.12 0.49 -0.98
CA VAL A 85 -15.30 -0.13 -1.63
C VAL A 85 -15.03 -1.54 -2.17
N ASN A 86 -13.82 -1.80 -2.66
CA ASN A 86 -13.46 -3.10 -3.26
C ASN A 86 -12.78 -4.07 -2.28
N ALA A 87 -12.61 -3.68 -1.03
CA ALA A 87 -11.98 -4.48 0.01
C ALA A 87 -13.00 -5.35 0.76
N THR A 88 -13.71 -6.22 0.05
CA THR A 88 -14.73 -7.11 0.65
C THR A 88 -14.12 -8.15 1.59
N SER A 89 -12.83 -8.43 1.47
CA SER A 89 -12.07 -9.20 2.46
C SER A 89 -10.63 -8.69 2.54
N LEU A 90 -10.25 -8.08 3.65
CA LEU A 90 -8.87 -7.72 3.99
C LEU A 90 -8.51 -8.28 5.36
N ASP A 91 -7.36 -8.96 5.41
CA ASP A 91 -6.79 -9.46 6.66
C ASP A 91 -5.85 -8.44 7.32
N MET A 92 -5.12 -7.67 6.50
CA MET A 92 -4.06 -6.78 6.96
C MET A 92 -3.96 -5.52 6.11
N ILE A 93 -3.72 -4.38 6.76
CA ILE A 93 -3.46 -3.10 6.10
C ILE A 93 -2.16 -2.50 6.66
N PHE A 94 -1.21 -2.21 5.78
CA PHE A 94 -0.05 -1.38 6.10
C PHE A 94 -0.34 0.09 5.81
N VAL A 95 0.16 0.97 6.67
CA VAL A 95 0.05 2.42 6.51
C VAL A 95 1.46 3.00 6.38
N ALA A 96 1.77 3.60 5.24
CA ALA A 96 3.11 4.05 4.88
C ALA A 96 3.09 5.48 4.27
N TYR A 97 2.79 6.48 5.10
CA TYR A 97 2.77 7.90 4.72
C TYR A 97 3.84 8.75 5.42
N ASN A 98 4.81 8.14 6.10
CA ASN A 98 5.75 8.87 6.95
C ASN A 98 6.55 9.93 6.19
N ALA A 99 6.96 9.64 4.95
CA ALA A 99 7.62 10.62 4.08
C ALA A 99 6.67 11.74 3.63
N ASN A 100 5.38 11.44 3.46
CA ASN A 100 4.36 12.39 3.01
C ASN A 100 3.86 13.32 4.14
N ALA A 101 3.97 12.89 5.40
CA ALA A 101 3.49 13.66 6.56
C ALA A 101 4.26 14.98 6.76
N LEU A 102 5.53 15.05 6.37
CA LEU A 102 6.32 16.28 6.47
C LEU A 102 5.81 17.38 5.53
N PHE A 103 5.10 17.02 4.45
CA PHE A 103 4.58 17.99 3.48
C PHE A 103 3.27 18.64 3.92
N THR A 104 2.66 18.23 5.02
CA THR A 104 1.46 18.89 5.56
C THR A 104 1.78 20.21 6.28
N GLN A 105 3.06 20.47 6.58
CA GLN A 105 3.52 21.77 7.11
C GLN A 105 3.69 22.82 6.02
N HIS A 106 3.59 22.44 4.74
CA HIS A 106 3.54 23.38 3.65
C HIS A 106 2.16 24.08 3.65
N PRO A 107 2.07 25.40 3.39
CA PRO A 107 0.79 26.13 3.37
C PRO A 107 -0.22 25.58 2.34
N ASN A 108 0.26 24.75 1.41
CA ASN A 108 -0.57 23.99 0.49
C ASN A 108 -0.51 22.49 0.84
N PRO A 109 -1.52 21.92 1.52
CA PRO A 109 -1.57 20.50 1.84
C PRO A 109 -1.70 19.59 0.60
N TYR A 110 -1.93 20.19 -0.58
CA TYR A 110 -1.96 19.53 -1.89
C TYR A 110 -0.68 19.75 -2.69
N PHE A 111 0.41 20.22 -2.07
CA PHE A 111 1.65 20.50 -2.80
C PHE A 111 2.15 19.31 -3.62
N LEU A 112 2.05 18.08 -3.08
CA LEU A 112 2.39 16.87 -3.83
C LEU A 112 1.33 16.50 -4.88
N ASP A 113 0.06 16.79 -4.63
CA ASP A 113 -1.06 16.55 -5.55
C ASP A 113 -1.00 17.49 -6.77
N SER A 114 -0.47 18.71 -6.59
CA SER A 114 -0.32 19.72 -7.64
C SER A 114 0.83 19.43 -8.62
N ARG A 115 1.85 18.66 -8.22
CA ARG A 115 2.95 18.28 -9.13
C ARG A 115 2.53 17.32 -10.24
N ASN A 116 1.49 16.52 -10.01
CA ASN A 116 0.93 15.65 -11.04
C ASN A 116 0.09 16.39 -12.09
N ARG A 117 -0.14 17.71 -11.94
CA ARG A 117 -0.82 18.55 -12.95
C ARG A 117 0.13 19.39 -13.80
N VAL A 118 1.42 19.45 -13.47
CA VAL A 118 2.40 20.21 -14.25
C VAL A 118 3.26 19.22 -15.01
N GLY A 119 2.84 18.95 -16.25
CA GLY A 119 3.73 18.36 -17.23
C GLY A 119 5.00 19.20 -17.36
N SER A 120 6.10 18.51 -17.69
CA SER A 120 7.39 19.08 -18.10
C SER A 120 8.03 20.05 -17.09
N PHE A 121 8.87 19.53 -16.20
CA PHE A 121 10.07 20.26 -15.86
C PHE A 121 11.02 20.13 -17.05
N HIS A 122 11.14 21.19 -17.84
CA HIS A 122 12.29 21.38 -18.71
C HIS A 122 13.54 21.38 -17.82
N GLU A 123 14.41 20.39 -17.99
CA GLU A 123 15.80 20.48 -17.56
C GLU A 123 16.41 21.67 -18.30
N THR A 124 16.79 22.69 -17.54
CA THR A 124 17.69 23.75 -18.01
C THR A 124 19.05 23.43 -17.42
N LEU A 125 19.94 22.91 -18.27
CA LEU A 125 21.39 23.07 -18.12
C LEU A 125 21.78 24.46 -18.61
#